data_AF-A0A974RTJ2-F1
#
_entry.id   AF-A0A974RTJ2-F1
#
_cell.length_a   1.000
_cell.length_b   1.000
_cell.length_c   1.000
_cell.angle_alpha   90.00
_cell.angle_beta   90.00
_cell.angle_gamma   90.00
#
_symmetry.space_group_name_H-M   'P 1'
#
loop_
_entity.id
_entity.type
_entity.pdbx_description
1 polymer ?
#
loop_
_entity_poly.entity_id
_entity_poly.type
_entity_poly.pdbx_seq_one_letter_code
_entity_poly.pdbx_strand_id
1 'polypeptide(L)'
;MSQYILSDWRSDDPENPFIVFVQIDSERYLERIINVFRDGRVEIESLWEEDPINISPPVPELQFINDQDEFTACYTTASLFETTWKEATDTRRLSPTSVNNLMQTLHNPDQGSGSA
;
A
#
# COMPACT_ATOMS: atom_id res chain seq x y z
N MET A 1 -7.20 9.50 12.84
CA MET A 1 -7.80 8.78 11.71
C MET A 1 -6.66 8.24 10.89
N SER A 2 -6.72 6.97 10.49
CA SER A 2 -5.66 6.37 9.70
C SER A 2 -5.60 6.97 8.29
N GLN A 3 -4.41 7.02 7.73
CA GLN A 3 -4.16 7.41 6.34
C GLN A 3 -3.73 6.20 5.54
N TYR A 4 -3.94 6.25 4.23
CA TYR A 4 -3.68 5.15 3.33
C TYR A 4 -2.81 5.64 2.19
N ILE A 5 -1.63 5.04 2.03
CA ILE A 5 -0.67 5.41 0.99
C ILE A 5 -0.49 4.22 0.07
N LEU A 6 -0.79 4.42 -1.20
CA LEU A 6 -0.55 3.46 -2.27
C LEU A 6 0.68 3.92 -3.05
N SER A 7 1.64 3.01 -3.23
CA SER A 7 2.91 3.29 -3.90
C SER A 7 3.20 2.27 -5.00
N ASP A 8 3.59 2.75 -6.17
CA ASP A 8 4.34 2.03 -7.18
C ASP A 8 5.83 2.06 -6.80
N TRP A 9 6.47 0.90 -6.79
CA TRP A 9 7.91 0.76 -6.56
C TRP A 9 8.59 0.16 -7.79
N ARG A 10 9.37 1.00 -8.47
CA ARG A 10 10.13 0.69 -9.69
C ARG A 10 11.48 0.10 -9.32
N SER A 11 11.49 -1.05 -8.65
CA SER A 11 12.72 -1.80 -8.37
C SER A 11 13.10 -2.70 -9.54
N ASP A 12 14.38 -2.73 -9.92
CA ASP A 12 14.94 -3.70 -10.87
C ASP A 12 15.02 -5.12 -10.29
N ASP A 13 14.94 -5.26 -8.96
CA ASP A 13 14.99 -6.55 -8.30
C ASP A 13 13.60 -7.24 -8.36
N PRO A 14 13.51 -8.47 -8.92
CA PRO A 14 12.25 -9.19 -9.05
C PRO A 14 11.72 -9.75 -7.72
N GLU A 15 12.56 -9.84 -6.68
CA GLU A 15 12.16 -10.23 -5.32
C GLU A 15 11.55 -9.06 -4.56
N ASN A 16 11.63 -7.83 -5.07
CA ASN A 16 10.94 -6.69 -4.47
C ASN A 16 9.49 -6.58 -4.97
N PRO A 17 8.56 -6.13 -4.09
CA PRO A 17 7.21 -5.80 -4.51
C PRO A 17 7.23 -4.61 -5.47
N PHE A 18 6.26 -4.58 -6.38
CA PHE A 18 6.08 -3.44 -7.29
C PHE A 18 4.92 -2.54 -6.85
N ILE A 19 4.05 -3.02 -5.96
CA ILE A 19 3.04 -2.20 -5.27
C ILE A 19 3.20 -2.39 -3.78
N VAL A 20 3.28 -1.28 -3.05
CA VAL A 20 3.27 -1.23 -1.58
C VAL A 20 2.06 -0.40 -1.16
N PHE A 21 1.15 -1.01 -0.41
CA PHE A 21 -0.06 -0.33 0.07
C PHE A 21 -0.10 -0.39 1.59
N VAL A 22 0.02 0.78 2.23
CA VAL A 22 0.10 0.89 3.69
C VAL A 22 -1.09 1.62 4.27
N GLN A 23 -1.53 1.15 5.43
CA GLN A 23 -2.33 1.92 6.38
C GLN A 23 -1.40 2.42 7.48
N ILE A 24 -1.46 3.71 7.77
CA ILE A 24 -0.71 4.34 8.84
C ILE A 24 -1.64 5.05 9.81
N ASP A 25 -1.25 5.13 11.07
CA ASP A 25 -2.02 5.83 12.10
C ASP A 25 -1.80 7.36 11.99
N SER A 26 -2.36 8.12 12.94
CA SER A 26 -2.19 9.58 12.98
C SER A 26 -0.75 10.03 13.23
N GLU A 27 0.09 9.20 13.83
CA GLU A 27 1.50 9.46 14.09
C GLU A 27 2.41 8.91 12.95
N ARG A 28 1.80 8.42 11.86
CA ARG A 28 2.44 7.83 10.68
C ARG A 28 3.15 6.50 10.93
N TYR A 29 2.88 5.82 12.05
CA TYR A 29 3.33 4.46 12.26
C TYR A 29 2.49 3.48 11.43
N LEU A 30 3.16 2.45 10.94
CA LEU A 30 2.55 1.44 10.10
C LEU A 30 1.59 0.57 10.92
N GLU A 31 0.35 0.48 10.46
CA GLU A 31 -0.71 -0.32 11.07
C GLU A 31 -0.87 -1.67 10.35
N ARG A 32 -0.97 -1.59 9.01
CA ARG A 32 -1.10 -2.73 8.11
C ARG A 32 -0.38 -2.43 6.80
N ILE A 33 0.21 -3.46 6.19
CA ILE A 33 0.90 -3.37 4.90
C ILE A 33 0.49 -4.51 3.97
N ILE A 34 0.39 -4.19 2.69
CA ILE A 34 0.16 -5.12 1.59
C ILE A 34 1.29 -4.91 0.57
N ASN A 35 2.14 -5.91 0.42
CA ASN A 35 3.21 -5.95 -0.58
C ASN A 35 2.77 -6.86 -1.73
N VAL A 36 2.66 -6.32 -2.94
CA VAL A 36 2.25 -7.07 -4.13
C VAL A 36 3.48 -7.32 -5.02
N PHE A 37 3.70 -8.59 -5.35
CA PHE A 37 4.81 -9.04 -6.19
C PHE A 37 4.37 -9.21 -7.64
N ARG A 38 5.32 -9.17 -8.57
CA ARG A 38 5.07 -9.19 -10.01
C ARG A 38 4.33 -10.45 -10.49
N ASP A 39 4.42 -11.56 -9.76
CA ASP A 39 3.69 -12.82 -10.02
C ASP A 39 2.26 -12.84 -9.43
N GLY A 40 1.84 -11.75 -8.79
CA GLY A 40 0.55 -11.58 -8.15
C GLY A 40 0.47 -12.18 -6.74
N ARG A 41 1.57 -12.74 -6.21
CA ARG A 41 1.70 -13.07 -4.79
C ARG A 41 1.58 -11.80 -3.95
N VAL A 42 1.08 -11.97 -2.73
CA VAL A 42 0.97 -10.89 -1.76
C VAL A 42 1.57 -11.32 -0.43
N GLU A 43 2.29 -10.39 0.19
CA GLU A 43 2.65 -10.48 1.61
C GLU A 43 1.89 -9.40 2.38
N ILE A 44 1.26 -9.79 3.48
CA ILE A 44 0.51 -8.90 4.35
C ILE A 44 1.01 -9.01 5.77
N GLU A 45 1.05 -7.89 6.47
CA GLU A 45 1.42 -7.82 7.87
C GLU A 45 0.54 -6.80 8.60
N SER A 46 0.18 -7.13 9.85
CA SER A 46 -0.57 -6.27 10.77
C SER A 46 0.28 -6.05 12.01
N LEU A 47 0.66 -4.81 12.27
CA LEU A 47 1.66 -4.44 13.28
C LEU A 47 1.05 -3.97 14.61
N TRP A 48 -0.27 -4.11 14.77
CA TRP A 48 -1.01 -3.54 15.89
C TRP A 48 -0.70 -4.13 17.27
N GLU A 49 -0.09 -5.32 17.39
CA GLU A 49 -0.07 -6.00 18.70
C GLU A 49 1.20 -6.77 19.09
N GLU A 50 2.20 -6.98 18.22
CA GLU A 50 3.15 -8.08 18.51
C GLU A 50 4.53 -7.72 19.07
N ASP A 51 5.04 -6.48 19.01
CA ASP A 51 6.37 -6.23 19.60
C ASP A 51 6.68 -4.76 19.96
N PRO A 52 6.75 -4.37 21.25
CA PRO A 52 7.14 -3.01 21.66
C PRO A 52 8.61 -2.68 21.35
N ILE A 53 9.41 -3.66 20.91
CA ILE A 53 10.83 -3.50 20.61
C ILE A 53 11.08 -3.26 19.10
N ASN A 54 10.11 -3.57 18.23
CA ASN A 54 10.26 -3.47 16.78
C ASN A 54 9.29 -2.46 16.15
N ILE A 55 9.30 -1.24 16.69
CA ILE A 55 8.55 -0.12 16.10
C ILE A 55 9.29 0.29 14.84
N SER A 56 8.72 -0.03 13.67
CA SER A 56 9.22 0.52 12.41
C SER A 56 9.24 2.06 12.49
N PRO A 57 10.24 2.74 11.90
CA PRO A 57 10.25 4.19 11.85
C PRO A 57 8.95 4.70 11.20
N PRO A 58 8.49 5.92 11.55
CA PRO A 58 7.30 6.49 10.95
C PRO A 58 7.45 6.53 9.43
N VAL A 59 6.38 6.18 8.72
CA VAL A 59 6.35 6.18 7.26
C VAL A 59 6.61 7.60 6.77
N PRO A 60 7.59 7.82 5.86
CA PRO A 60 7.94 9.15 5.39
C PRO A 60 6.78 9.90 4.74
N GLU A 61 6.88 11.23 4.67
CA GLU A 61 5.89 12.07 4.00
C GLU A 61 5.70 11.70 2.54
N LEU A 62 4.47 11.87 2.02
CA LEU A 62 4.15 11.51 0.64
C LEU A 62 5.08 12.23 -0.36
N GLN A 63 5.41 13.49 -0.09
CA GLN A 63 6.37 14.24 -0.92
C GLN A 63 7.75 13.57 -0.88
N PHE A 64 8.26 13.24 0.31
CA PHE A 64 9.55 12.59 0.46
C PHE A 64 9.62 11.21 -0.23
N ILE A 65 8.53 10.44 -0.20
CA ILE A 65 8.42 9.17 -0.95
C ILE A 65 8.55 9.46 -2.46
N ASN A 66 7.81 10.45 -2.97
CA ASN A 66 7.82 10.80 -4.39
C ASN A 66 9.08 11.53 -4.87
N ASP A 67 9.89 12.10 -3.97
CA ASP A 67 11.20 12.66 -4.29
C ASP A 67 12.22 11.57 -4.66
N GLN A 68 11.94 10.30 -4.36
CA GLN A 68 12.75 9.16 -4.80
C GLN A 68 12.35 8.75 -6.23
N ASP A 69 13.31 8.69 -7.15
CA ASP A 69 13.06 8.32 -8.55
C ASP A 69 12.42 6.93 -8.71
N GLU A 70 12.61 6.02 -7.76
CA GLU A 70 12.07 4.67 -7.81
C GLU A 70 10.60 4.57 -7.33
N PHE A 71 10.03 5.63 -6.75
CA PHE A 71 8.67 5.58 -6.22
C PHE A 71 7.69 6.51 -6.95
N THR A 72 6.43 6.11 -6.96
CA THR A 72 5.29 7.00 -7.24
C THR A 72 4.19 6.65 -6.27
N ALA A 73 3.79 7.59 -5.43
CA ALA A 73 2.87 7.34 -4.33
C ALA A 73 1.75 8.36 -4.28
N CYS A 74 0.56 7.92 -3.86
CA CYS A 74 -0.58 8.78 -3.60
C CYS A 74 -1.32 8.41 -2.31
N TYR A 75 -2.02 9.38 -1.72
CA TYR A 75 -3.04 9.06 -0.74
C TYR A 75 -4.24 8.39 -1.42
N THR A 76 -4.91 7.49 -0.71
CA THR A 76 -6.13 6.83 -1.18
C THR A 76 -7.10 6.57 -0.03
N THR A 77 -8.13 5.78 -0.27
CA THR A 77 -9.26 5.56 0.64
C THR A 77 -9.13 4.27 1.43
N ALA A 78 -9.74 4.27 2.62
CA ALA A 78 -9.92 3.06 3.42
C ALA A 78 -10.66 1.97 2.64
N SER A 79 -11.66 2.34 1.82
CA SER A 79 -12.46 1.38 1.05
C SER A 79 -11.63 0.58 0.05
N LEU A 80 -10.68 1.23 -0.63
CA LEU A 80 -9.74 0.55 -1.54
C LEU A 80 -8.81 -0.38 -0.75
N PHE A 81 -8.30 0.08 0.40
CA PHE A 81 -7.45 -0.71 1.27
C PHE A 81 -8.17 -1.96 1.79
N GLU A 82 -9.34 -1.83 2.41
CA GLU A 82 -10.08 -2.96 2.98
C GLU A 82 -10.47 -4.00 1.93
N THR A 83 -10.84 -3.55 0.72
CA THR A 83 -11.15 -4.47 -0.39
C THR A 83 -9.93 -5.29 -0.77
N THR A 84 -8.77 -4.63 -0.90
CA THR A 84 -7.49 -5.28 -1.24
C THR A 84 -7.01 -6.19 -0.12
N TRP A 85 -7.10 -5.74 1.13
CA TRP A 85 -6.73 -6.48 2.34
C TRP A 85 -7.53 -7.76 2.47
N LYS A 86 -8.85 -7.70 2.24
CA LYS A 86 -9.73 -8.86 2.30
C LYS A 86 -9.35 -9.91 1.26
N GLU A 87 -9.15 -9.50 0.01
CA GLU A 87 -8.74 -10.42 -1.07
C GLU A 87 -7.36 -11.05 -0.80
N ALA A 88 -6.40 -10.22 -0.35
CA ALA A 88 -5.06 -10.68 0.01
C ALA A 88 -5.07 -11.65 1.20
N THR A 89 -5.91 -11.42 2.20
CA THR A 89 -6.06 -12.31 3.36
C THR A 89 -6.69 -13.64 2.97
N ASP A 90 -7.70 -13.62 2.09
CA ASP A 90 -8.45 -14.82 1.67
C ASP A 90 -7.63 -15.71 0.73
N THR A 91 -6.91 -15.10 -0.22
CA THR A 91 -6.29 -15.83 -1.34
C THR A 91 -4.76 -15.83 -1.34
N ARG A 92 -4.12 -14.98 -0.52
CA ARG A 92 -2.66 -14.70 -0.55
C ARG A 92 -2.15 -14.21 -1.91
N ARG A 93 -3.07 -13.75 -2.76
CA ARG A 93 -2.81 -13.24 -4.11
C ARG A 93 -3.73 -12.06 -4.39
N LEU A 94 -3.43 -11.28 -5.41
CA LEU A 94 -4.40 -10.37 -6.01
C LEU A 94 -4.75 -10.85 -7.40
N SER A 95 -6.03 -10.75 -7.73
CA SER A 95 -6.51 -10.95 -9.09
C SER A 95 -5.94 -9.87 -10.02
N PRO A 96 -5.77 -10.17 -11.32
CA PRO A 96 -5.34 -9.17 -12.29
C PRO A 96 -6.22 -7.92 -12.29
N THR A 97 -7.52 -8.07 -12.04
CA THR A 97 -8.47 -6.96 -11.93
C THR A 97 -8.13 -6.03 -10.76
N SER A 98 -7.85 -6.58 -9.59
CA SER A 98 -7.48 -5.79 -8.41
C SER A 98 -6.16 -5.08 -8.60
N VAL A 99 -5.15 -5.76 -9.17
CA VAL A 99 -3.86 -5.14 -9.52
C VAL A 99 -4.04 -3.97 -10.50
N ASN A 100 -4.87 -4.14 -11.53
CA ASN A 100 -5.16 -3.07 -12.48
C ASN A 100 -5.85 -1.88 -11.81
N ASN A 101 -6.76 -2.12 -10.86
CA ASN A 101 -7.43 -1.05 -10.11
C ASN A 101 -6.44 -0.22 -9.27
N LEU A 102 -5.51 -0.90 -8.58
CA LEU A 102 -4.44 -0.23 -7.83
C LEU A 102 -3.58 0.64 -8.75
N MET A 103 -3.16 0.10 -9.90
CA MET A 103 -2.39 0.85 -10.90
C MET A 103 -3.14 2.05 -11.47
N GLN A 104 -4.45 1.90 -11.75
CA GLN A 104 -5.26 3.03 -12.21
C GLN A 104 -5.38 4.12 -11.13
N THR A 105 -5.46 3.74 -9.86
CA THR A 105 -5.49 4.68 -8.74
C THR A 105 -4.18 5.47 -8.65
N LEU A 106 -3.03 4.81 -8.84
CA LEU A 106 -1.72 5.44 -8.87
C LEU A 106 -1.59 6.46 -10.02
N HIS A 107 -2.14 6.15 -11.19
CA HIS A 107 -2.09 7.04 -12.34
C HIS A 107 -3.13 8.17 -12.29
N ASN A 108 -4.26 7.97 -11.61
CA ASN A 108 -5.36 8.92 -11.52
C ASN A 108 -5.85 9.12 -10.07
N PRO A 109 -5.02 9.69 -9.17
CA PRO A 109 -5.36 9.81 -7.75
C PRO A 109 -6.58 10.70 -7.48
N ASP A 110 -6.91 11.62 -8.40
CA ASP A 110 -8.06 12.54 -8.28
C ASP A 110 -9.42 11.84 -8.54
N GLN A 111 -9.43 10.70 -9.24
CA GLN A 111 -10.65 9.96 -9.58
C GLN A 111 -11.16 9.07 -8.42
N GLY A 112 -10.40 8.96 -7.32
CA GLY A 112 -10.76 8.16 -6.14
C GLY A 112 -11.80 8.81 -5.22
N SER A 113 -12.24 10.03 -5.52
CA SER A 113 -13.26 10.78 -4.77
C SER A 113 -14.58 10.86 -5.54
N GLY A 114 -15.22 9.72 -5.78
CA GLY A 114 -16.64 9.62 -6.11
C GLY A 114 -17.22 8.46 -5.29
N SER A 115 -18.05 8.67 -4.28
CA SER A 115 -19.35 9.34 -4.37
C SER A 115 -19.76 9.86 -3.00
N ALA A 116 -20.28 11.08 -2.96
CA ALA A 116 -21.21 11.55 -1.92
C ALA A 116 -22.61 10.96 -2.17
#